data_AF-A0A8X6Y7A5-F1
#
_entry.id   AF-A0A8X6Y7A5-F1
#
_cell.length_a   1.000
_cell.length_b   1.000
_cell.length_c   1.000
_cell.angle_alpha   90.00
_cell.angle_beta   90.00
_cell.angle_gamma   90.00
#
_symmetry.space_group_name_H-M   'P 1'
#
loop_
_entity.id
_entity.type
_entity.pdbx_description
1 polymer ?
#
loop_
_entity_poly.entity_id
_entity_poly.type
_entity_poly.pdbx_seq_one_letter_code
_entity_poly.pdbx_strand_id
1 'polypeptide(L)'
;IRSLLVNACNIHKAEHALKISALFTTQEALEYNIVNELVDSSSDLLPKAEEVMDKFLTIPAFSFTRTKLSMRKPFIDDLISYQEQDTKDVVGIILRNETQNVLGKYLEGLKRKKK
;
A
#
# COMPACT_ATOMS: atom_id res chain seq x y z
N ILE A 1 6.73 -4.98 1.01
CA ILE A 1 5.76 -4.08 1.71
C ILE A 1 6.46 -2.91 2.41
N ARG A 2 7.47 -3.16 3.26
CA ARG A 2 8.25 -2.12 3.96
C ARG A 2 8.64 -0.93 3.07
N SER A 3 9.37 -1.17 1.98
CA SER A 3 9.92 -0.08 1.15
C SER A 3 8.84 0.75 0.45
N LEU A 4 7.66 0.18 0.18
CA LEU A 4 6.54 0.92 -0.43
C LEU A 4 5.98 1.95 0.55
N LEU A 5 5.74 1.55 1.80
CA LEU A 5 5.20 2.45 2.81
C LEU A 5 6.22 3.53 3.19
N VAL A 6 7.50 3.18 3.27
CA VAL A 6 8.59 4.15 3.50
C VAL A 6 8.63 5.21 2.40
N ASN A 7 8.46 4.81 1.13
CA ASN A 7 8.41 5.74 0.00
C ASN A 7 7.20 6.68 0.03
N ALA A 8 6.09 6.28 0.66
CA ALA A 8 4.89 7.09 0.78
C ALA A 8 4.95 8.05 1.98
N CYS A 9 5.23 7.52 3.18
CA CYS A 9 4.99 8.26 4.43
C CYS A 9 6.25 8.61 5.23
N ASN A 10 7.46 8.32 4.73
CA ASN A 10 8.75 8.39 5.44
C ASN A 10 9.05 7.19 6.36
N ILE A 11 10.32 7.02 6.73
CA ILE A 11 10.78 5.84 7.48
C ILE A 11 10.20 5.75 8.89
N HIS A 12 10.08 6.85 9.63
CA HIS A 12 9.61 6.87 11.01
C HIS A 12 8.11 6.57 11.10
N LYS A 13 7.31 7.22 10.25
CA LYS A 13 5.87 6.98 10.16
C LYS A 13 5.59 5.56 9.68
N ALA A 14 6.34 5.06 8.69
CA ALA A 14 6.21 3.68 8.21
C ALA A 14 6.54 2.66 9.30
N GLU A 15 7.63 2.86 10.04
CA GLU A 15 8.03 1.96 11.13
C GLU A 15 6.99 1.92 12.24
N HIS A 16 6.53 3.08 12.70
CA HIS A 16 5.49 3.18 13.72
C HIS A 16 4.20 2.47 13.27
N ALA A 17 3.73 2.77 12.06
CA ALA A 17 2.52 2.18 11.49
C ALA A 17 2.58 0.65 11.39
N LEU A 18 3.71 0.10 10.93
CA LEU A 18 3.90 -1.34 10.78
C LEU A 18 3.96 -2.05 12.13
N LYS A 19 4.61 -1.45 13.14
CA LYS A 19 4.72 -2.04 14.48
C LYS A 19 3.36 -2.20 15.16
N ILE A 20 2.51 -1.19 15.05
CA ILE A 20 1.19 -1.21 15.69
C ILE A 20 0.09 -1.82 14.82
N SER A 21 0.41 -2.23 13.58
CA SER A 21 -0.57 -2.70 12.59
C SER A 21 -1.73 -1.70 12.41
N ALA A 22 -1.39 -0.42 12.22
CA ALA A 22 -2.36 0.67 12.18
C ALA A 22 -3.36 0.54 11.02
N LEU A 23 -4.63 0.84 11.32
CA LEU A 23 -5.64 1.16 10.31
C LEU A 23 -5.91 2.66 10.38
N PHE A 24 -5.59 3.37 9.30
CA PHE A 24 -5.71 4.82 9.25
C PHE A 24 -7.13 5.25 8.92
N THR A 25 -7.61 6.26 9.63
CA THR A 25 -8.75 7.07 9.19
C THR A 25 -8.39 7.85 7.92
N THR A 26 -9.38 8.42 7.23
CA THR A 26 -9.15 9.24 6.03
C THR A 26 -8.22 10.42 6.31
N GLN A 27 -8.41 11.09 7.45
CA GLN A 27 -7.59 12.23 7.84
C GLN A 27 -6.14 11.84 8.13
N GLU A 28 -5.93 10.74 8.87
CA GLU A 28 -4.59 10.25 9.16
C GLU A 28 -3.90 9.74 7.89
N ALA A 29 -4.62 9.12 6.97
CA ALA A 29 -4.06 8.68 5.70
C ALA A 29 -3.51 9.86 4.87
N LEU A 30 -4.19 11.01 4.91
CA LEU A 30 -3.71 12.24 4.29
C LEU A 30 -2.47 12.78 5.03
N GLU A 31 -2.50 12.83 6.36
CA GLU A 31 -1.36 13.29 7.17
C GLU A 31 -0.11 12.40 6.99
N TYR A 32 -0.32 11.11 6.79
CA TYR A 32 0.73 10.15 6.49
C TYR A 32 1.13 10.17 5.01
N ASN A 33 0.53 11.01 4.14
CA ASN A 33 0.79 11.02 2.70
C ASN A 33 0.58 9.64 2.03
N ILE A 34 -0.32 8.82 2.58
CA ILE A 34 -0.75 7.56 1.96
C ILE A 34 -1.77 7.87 0.85
N VAL A 35 -2.56 8.93 1.03
CA VAL A 35 -3.44 9.51 0.02
C VAL A 35 -3.05 10.96 -0.27
N ASN A 36 -3.40 11.46 -1.45
CA ASN A 36 -3.02 12.78 -1.91
C ASN A 36 -4.06 13.87 -1.60
N GLU A 37 -5.34 13.51 -1.59
CA GLU A 37 -6.46 14.44 -1.44
C GLU A 37 -7.64 13.75 -0.76
N LEU A 38 -8.46 14.52 -0.05
CA LEU A 38 -9.72 14.08 0.54
C LEU A 38 -10.87 14.80 -0.14
N VAL A 39 -12.02 14.11 -0.22
CA VAL A 39 -13.27 14.66 -0.71
C VAL A 39 -14.27 14.71 0.44
N ASP A 40 -15.15 15.72 0.44
CA ASP A 40 -16.12 15.94 1.52
C ASP A 40 -17.26 14.91 1.51
N SER A 41 -17.65 14.45 0.31
CA SER A 41 -18.70 13.46 0.11
C SER A 41 -18.22 12.30 -0.75
N SER A 42 -18.70 11.10 -0.45
CA SER A 42 -18.46 9.90 -1.28
C SER A 42 -18.96 10.05 -2.71
N SER A 43 -19.96 10.90 -2.96
CA SER A 43 -20.46 11.20 -4.31
C SER A 43 -19.42 11.89 -5.19
N ASP A 44 -18.50 12.63 -4.58
CA ASP A 44 -17.58 13.53 -5.29
C ASP A 44 -16.24 12.84 -5.60
N LEU A 45 -16.05 11.62 -5.09
CA LEU A 45 -14.83 10.83 -5.26
C LEU A 45 -14.55 10.53 -6.74
N LEU A 46 -15.55 10.06 -7.49
CA LEU A 46 -15.39 9.70 -8.90
C LEU A 46 -15.16 10.95 -9.78
N PRO A 47 -16.00 12.01 -9.70
CA PRO A 47 -15.75 13.25 -10.44
C PRO A 47 -14.34 13.82 -10.18
N LYS A 48 -13.88 13.79 -8.93
CA LYS A 48 -12.55 14.30 -8.59
C LYS A 48 -11.42 13.43 -9.16
N ALA A 49 -11.58 12.11 -9.11
CA ALA A 49 -10.61 11.19 -9.69
C ALA A 49 -10.51 11.36 -11.22
N GLU A 50 -11.64 11.60 -11.90
CA GLU A 50 -11.70 11.91 -13.34
C GLU A 50 -10.95 13.21 -13.66
N GLU A 51 -11.21 14.29 -12.91
CA GLU A 51 -10.51 15.57 -13.09
C GLU A 51 -8.98 15.43 -12.96
N VAL A 52 -8.51 14.62 -12.00
CA VAL A 52 -7.07 14.34 -11.84
C VAL A 52 -6.57 13.49 -13.01
N MET A 53 -7.34 12.49 -13.44
CA MET A 53 -6.97 11.64 -14.56
C MET A 53 -6.84 12.44 -15.86
N ASP A 54 -7.74 13.37 -16.12
CA ASP A 54 -7.68 14.25 -17.30
C ASP A 54 -6.37 15.02 -17.36
N LYS A 55 -5.86 15.51 -16.22
CA LYS A 55 -4.55 16.16 -16.14
C LYS A 55 -3.43 15.21 -16.53
N PHE A 56 -3.46 13.96 -16.08
CA PHE A 56 -2.47 12.95 -16.46
C PHE A 56 -2.55 12.57 -17.94
N LEU A 57 -3.76 12.53 -18.52
CA LEU A 57 -3.98 12.17 -19.92
C LEU A 57 -3.46 13.22 -20.91
N THR A 58 -3.26 14.47 -20.47
CA THR A 58 -2.59 15.49 -21.29
C THR A 58 -1.11 15.18 -21.56
N ILE A 59 -0.49 14.33 -20.74
CA ILE A 59 0.94 14.00 -20.83
C ILE A 59 1.14 12.90 -21.89
N PRO A 60 2.07 13.05 -22.84
CA PRO A 60 2.37 12.00 -23.81
C PRO A 60 2.74 10.67 -23.14
N ALA A 61 2.12 9.57 -23.60
CA ALA A 61 2.25 8.25 -23.00
C ALA A 61 3.70 7.76 -22.85
N PHE A 62 4.56 8.07 -23.84
CA PHE A 62 5.98 7.72 -23.80
C PHE A 62 6.71 8.39 -22.63
N SER A 63 6.52 9.70 -22.46
CA SER A 63 7.13 10.48 -21.38
C SER A 63 6.63 10.02 -20.02
N PHE A 64 5.31 9.81 -19.90
CA PHE A 64 4.71 9.29 -18.68
C PHE A 64 5.30 7.94 -18.26
N THR A 65 5.39 7.00 -19.21
CA THR A 65 5.93 5.65 -18.96
C THR A 65 7.40 5.71 -18.57
N ARG A 66 8.22 6.49 -19.29
CA ARG A 66 9.65 6.63 -19.01
C ARG A 66 9.90 7.23 -17.63
N THR A 67 9.19 8.30 -17.26
CA THR A 67 9.33 8.92 -15.93
C THR A 67 8.87 7.96 -14.83
N LYS A 68 7.72 7.29 -14.99
CA LYS A 68 7.22 6.30 -14.02
C LYS A 68 8.22 5.17 -13.82
N LEU A 69 8.80 4.64 -14.90
CA LEU A 69 9.80 3.59 -14.83
C LEU A 69 11.09 4.09 -14.17
N SER A 70 11.59 5.26 -14.56
CA SER A 70 12.80 5.85 -13.98
C SER A 70 12.70 6.01 -12.46
N MET A 71 11.55 6.46 -11.96
CA MET A 71 11.32 6.65 -10.52
C MET A 71 11.21 5.31 -9.76
N ARG A 72 10.64 4.28 -10.39
CA ARG A 72 10.35 3.00 -9.72
C ARG A 72 11.43 1.94 -9.93
N LYS A 73 12.31 2.11 -10.91
CA LYS A 73 13.31 1.12 -11.31
C LYS A 73 14.20 0.68 -10.13
N PRO A 74 14.76 1.57 -9.29
CA PRO A 74 15.60 1.13 -8.16
C PRO A 74 14.86 0.19 -7.20
N PHE A 75 13.60 0.49 -6.91
CA PHE A 75 12.77 -0.35 -6.04
C PHE A 75 12.39 -1.70 -6.70
N ILE A 76 12.12 -1.69 -8.00
CA ILE A 76 11.81 -2.92 -8.75
C ILE A 76 13.05 -3.83 -8.82
N ASP A 77 14.22 -3.27 -9.13
CA ASP A 77 15.47 -4.03 -9.22
C ASP A 77 15.84 -4.65 -7.85
N ASP A 78 15.67 -3.89 -6.76
CA ASP A 78 15.82 -4.41 -5.38
C ASP A 78 14.87 -5.58 -5.12
N LEU A 79 13.57 -5.42 -5.40
CA LEU A 79 12.58 -6.49 -5.19
C LEU A 79 12.89 -7.76 -6.00
N ILE A 80 13.32 -7.62 -7.25
CA ILE A 80 13.71 -8.75 -8.10
C ILE A 80 14.93 -9.47 -7.52
N SER A 81 15.90 -8.73 -6.97
CA SER A 81 17.15 -9.30 -6.45
C SER A 81 16.96 -10.32 -5.33
N TYR A 82 15.91 -10.19 -4.52
CA TYR A 82 15.63 -11.06 -3.38
C TYR A 82 14.29 -11.80 -3.45
N GLN A 83 13.58 -11.72 -4.59
CA GLN A 83 12.22 -12.26 -4.76
C GLN A 83 12.09 -13.74 -4.36
N GLU A 84 13.03 -14.59 -4.78
CA GLU A 84 12.99 -16.02 -4.46
C GLU A 84 13.14 -16.28 -2.96
N GLN A 85 14.02 -15.52 -2.30
CA GLN A 85 14.24 -15.63 -0.88
C GLN A 85 13.03 -15.11 -0.10
N ASP A 86 12.48 -13.95 -0.48
CA ASP A 86 11.25 -13.40 0.12
C ASP A 86 10.09 -14.40 0.04
N THR A 87 9.94 -15.05 -1.12
CA THR A 87 8.89 -16.07 -1.31
C THR A 87 9.07 -17.22 -0.34
N LYS A 88 10.29 -17.75 -0.20
CA LYS A 88 10.59 -18.84 0.75
C LYS A 88 10.35 -18.41 2.19
N ASP A 89 10.76 -17.20 2.56
CA ASP A 89 10.61 -16.68 3.91
C ASP A 89 9.14 -16.46 4.28
N VAL A 90 8.37 -15.85 3.37
CA VAL A 90 6.93 -15.63 3.55
C VAL A 90 6.18 -16.95 3.68
N VAL A 91 6.43 -17.91 2.79
CA VAL A 91 5.82 -19.26 2.88
C VAL A 91 6.21 -19.93 4.18
N GLY A 92 7.50 -19.87 4.55
CA GLY A 92 8.02 -20.43 5.78
C GLY A 92 7.40 -19.82 7.04
N ILE A 93 7.09 -18.51 7.05
CA ILE A 93 6.42 -17.84 8.18
C ILE A 93 4.94 -18.20 8.23
N ILE A 94 4.25 -18.21 7.09
CA ILE A 94 2.82 -18.48 7.02
C ILE A 94 2.52 -19.93 7.45
N LEU A 95 3.34 -20.90 7.04
CA LEU A 95 3.13 -22.31 7.37
C LEU A 95 3.44 -22.69 8.83
N ARG A 96 3.97 -21.77 9.64
CA ARG A 96 4.18 -22.02 11.08
C ARG A 96 2.85 -22.20 11.80
N ASN A 97 2.80 -23.16 12.72
CA ASN A 97 1.60 -23.47 13.48
C ASN A 97 1.10 -22.26 14.29
N GLU A 98 2.02 -21.46 14.85
CA GLU A 98 1.70 -20.25 15.60
C GLU A 98 1.00 -19.23 14.70
N THR A 99 1.54 -19.00 13.50
CA THR A 99 0.95 -18.09 12.50
C THR A 99 -0.42 -18.58 12.05
N GLN A 100 -0.54 -19.87 11.72
CA GLN A 100 -1.81 -20.48 11.31
C GLN A 100 -2.88 -20.37 12.41
N ASN A 101 -2.52 -20.54 13.68
CA ASN A 101 -3.44 -20.40 14.81
C ASN A 101 -3.95 -18.96 14.96
N VAL A 102 -3.04 -17.97 14.86
CA VAL A 102 -3.42 -16.54 14.90
C VAL A 102 -4.36 -16.19 13.74
N LEU A 103 -4.04 -16.65 12.52
CA LEU A 103 -4.88 -16.44 11.34
C LEU A 103 -6.26 -17.09 11.49
N GLY A 104 -6.32 -18.34 12.00
CA GLY A 104 -7.57 -19.03 12.25
C GLY A 104 -8.48 -18.28 13.22
N LYS A 105 -7.93 -17.80 14.35
CA LYS A 105 -8.67 -16.97 15.31
C LYS A 105 -9.17 -15.67 14.69
N TYR A 106 -8.35 -15.01 13.88
CA TYR A 106 -8.72 -13.78 13.19
C TYR A 106 -9.90 -14.01 12.22
N LEU A 107 -9.85 -15.07 11.41
CA LEU A 107 -10.93 -15.44 10.48
C LEU A 107 -12.23 -15.77 11.21
N GLU A 108 -12.18 -16.47 12.34
CA GLU A 108 -13.37 -16.72 13.17
C GLU A 108 -13.96 -15.44 13.75
N GLY A 109 -13.11 -14.46 14.10
CA GLY A 109 -13.53 -13.13 14.50
C GLY A 109 -14.23 -12.36 13.37
N LEU A 110 -13.70 -12.45 12.14
CA LEU A 110 -14.31 -11.81 10.97
C LEU A 110 -15.69 -12.39 10.64
N LYS A 111 -15.90 -13.71 10.79
CA LYS A 111 -17.22 -14.33 10.58
C LYS A 111 -18.30 -13.79 11.52
N ARG A 112 -17.91 -13.36 12.73
CA ARG A 112 -18.83 -12.84 13.75
C ARG A 112 -19.17 -11.37 13.55
N LYS A 113 -18.35 -10.62 12.81
CA LYS A 113 -18.67 -9.24 12.41
C LYS A 113 -19.71 -9.28 11.30
N LYS A 114 -20.94 -8.84 11.60
CA LYS A 114 -21.96 -8.58 10.57
C LYS A 114 -21.47 -7.47 9.63
N LYS A 115 -21.75 -7.64 8.33
CA LYS A 115 -21.65 -6.58 7.33
C LYS A 115 -22.49 -5.37 7.73
#